data_AF-A0A946HB98-F1
#
_entry.id   AF-A0A946HB98-F1
#
_cell.length_a   1.000
_cell.length_b   1.000
_cell.length_c   1.000
_cell.angle_alpha   90.00
_cell.angle_beta   90.00
_cell.angle_gamma   90.00
#
_symmetry.space_group_name_H-M   'P 1'
#
loop_
_entity.id
_entity.type
_entity.pdbx_description
1 polymer ?
#
loop_
_entity_poly.entity_id
_entity_poly.type
_entity_poly.pdbx_seq_one_letter_code
_entity_poly.pdbx_strand_id
1 'polypeptide(L)'
;VIKGNAASRCGISMKGIDIVVHGNIGHMSAFMAQSGTLVVCGDAGDALGDSLYEARLFVRGSVQSLGADCVEKDMRPEHIELLRGLLEAGECDAKPEEFKRYGSARKLYNFDIDNAGDY
;
A
#
# COMPACT_ATOMS: atom_id res chain seq x y z
N VAL A 1 12.03 -7.99 2.16
CA VAL A 1 12.29 -7.06 3.29
C VAL A 1 13.42 -6.12 2.90
N ILE A 2 13.33 -4.83 3.23
CA ILE A 2 14.35 -3.81 3.00
C ILE A 2 14.65 -3.15 4.36
N LYS A 3 15.88 -3.30 4.88
CA LYS A 3 16.28 -2.80 6.22
C LYS A 3 16.59 -1.29 6.27
N GLY A 4 16.58 -0.62 5.12
CA GLY A 4 16.79 0.82 4.99
C GLY A 4 15.67 1.47 4.19
N ASN A 5 16.03 2.49 3.40
CA ASN A 5 15.09 3.19 2.53
C ASN A 5 14.94 2.49 1.18
N ALA A 6 13.75 2.58 0.58
CA ALA A 6 13.54 2.29 -0.83
C ALA A 6 13.40 3.60 -1.61
N ALA A 7 13.94 3.64 -2.83
CA ALA A 7 13.83 4.82 -3.68
C ALA A 7 12.42 4.92 -4.30
N SER A 8 12.31 5.66 -5.40
CA SER A 8 11.05 5.84 -6.14
C SER A 8 10.43 4.53 -6.60
N ARG A 9 9.10 4.51 -6.72
CA ARG A 9 8.31 3.42 -7.32
C ARG A 9 8.51 2.06 -6.64
N CYS A 10 8.78 2.05 -5.34
CA CYS A 10 8.82 0.82 -4.57
C CYS A 10 7.47 0.09 -4.66
N GLY A 11 7.46 -1.17 -5.08
CA GLY A 11 6.23 -1.96 -5.22
C GLY A 11 5.35 -1.58 -6.42
N ILE A 12 5.90 -0.92 -7.45
CA ILE A 12 5.17 -0.66 -8.70
C ILE A 12 4.62 -1.97 -9.30
N SER A 13 3.34 -1.95 -9.67
CA SER A 13 2.65 -3.07 -10.32
C SER A 13 2.76 -4.42 -9.58
N MET A 14 2.83 -4.39 -8.25
CA MET A 14 2.80 -5.60 -7.43
C MET A 14 1.52 -6.43 -7.68
N LYS A 15 1.68 -7.75 -7.79
CA LYS A 15 0.61 -8.72 -8.09
C LYS A 15 0.51 -9.80 -7.02
N GLY A 16 0.52 -9.40 -5.75
CA GLY A 16 0.30 -10.31 -4.62
C GLY A 16 1.52 -10.54 -3.75
N ILE A 17 2.57 -9.74 -3.91
CA ILE A 17 3.76 -9.79 -3.05
C ILE A 17 3.58 -8.91 -1.80
N ASP A 18 4.24 -9.29 -0.72
CA ASP A 18 4.35 -8.47 0.48
C ASP A 18 5.75 -7.85 0.58
N ILE A 19 5.81 -6.54 0.82
CA ILE A 19 7.04 -5.76 0.96
C ILE A 19 7.01 -5.09 2.33
N VAL A 20 8.09 -5.25 3.09
CA VAL A 20 8.33 -4.53 4.34
C VAL A 20 9.58 -3.67 4.18
N VAL A 21 9.43 -2.36 4.31
CA VAL A 21 10.50 -1.35 4.27
C VAL A 21 10.66 -0.78 5.68
N HIS A 22 11.86 -0.90 6.26
CA HIS A 22 12.14 -0.40 7.60
C HIS A 22 12.32 1.13 7.64
N GLY A 23 12.74 1.74 6.53
CA GLY A 23 12.87 3.18 6.38
C GLY A 23 11.78 3.80 5.52
N ASN A 24 12.17 4.83 4.78
CA ASN A 24 11.30 5.64 3.93
C ASN A 24 11.16 5.05 2.52
N ILE A 25 10.10 5.43 1.82
CA ILE A 25 9.88 5.14 0.40
C ILE A 25 9.81 6.42 -0.43
N GLY A 26 10.32 6.38 -1.66
CA GLY A 26 10.27 7.50 -2.60
C GLY A 26 8.92 7.68 -3.29
N HIS A 27 8.85 8.70 -4.16
CA HIS A 27 7.64 9.04 -4.91
C HIS A 27 7.11 7.90 -5.78
N MET A 28 5.80 7.91 -6.03
CA MET A 28 5.06 6.95 -6.88
C MET A 28 5.21 5.49 -6.44
N SER A 29 5.53 5.26 -5.17
CA SER A 29 5.53 3.91 -4.62
C SER A 29 4.11 3.33 -4.62
N ALA A 30 4.02 2.04 -4.88
CA ALA A 30 2.77 1.32 -5.14
C ALA A 30 1.97 1.84 -6.36
N PHE A 31 2.61 2.51 -7.32
CA PHE A 31 1.95 2.85 -8.58
C PHE A 31 1.40 1.61 -9.29
N MET A 32 0.13 1.63 -9.70
CA MET A 32 -0.54 0.51 -10.37
C MET A 32 -0.49 -0.82 -9.57
N ALA A 33 -0.34 -0.76 -8.25
CA ALA A 33 -0.28 -1.94 -7.40
C ALA A 33 -1.63 -2.69 -7.43
N GLN A 34 -1.60 -3.95 -7.87
CA GLN A 34 -2.80 -4.74 -8.15
C GLN A 34 -3.28 -5.53 -6.93
N SER A 35 -2.34 -6.17 -6.23
CA SER A 35 -2.63 -6.95 -5.02
C SER A 35 -1.36 -7.13 -4.18
N GLY A 36 -1.53 -7.59 -2.94
CA GLY A 36 -0.45 -7.77 -1.97
C GLY A 36 -0.42 -6.66 -0.91
N THR A 37 0.70 -6.52 -0.23
CA THR A 37 0.86 -5.57 0.88
C THR A 37 2.18 -4.80 0.83
N LEU A 38 2.13 -3.48 1.02
CA LEU A 38 3.33 -2.65 1.22
C LEU A 38 3.29 -2.07 2.64
N VAL A 39 4.29 -2.41 3.46
CA VAL A 39 4.47 -1.91 4.82
C VAL A 39 5.70 -0.99 4.86
N VAL A 40 5.53 0.21 5.41
CA VAL A 40 6.55 1.26 5.47
C VAL A 40 6.70 1.71 6.92
N CYS A 41 7.79 1.30 7.58
CA CYS A 41 8.08 1.68 8.97
C CYS A 41 8.56 3.17 9.08
N GLY A 42 8.77 3.88 7.96
CA GLY A 42 9.09 5.33 7.87
C GLY A 42 8.06 6.17 7.09
N ASP A 43 8.54 7.21 6.40
CA ASP A 43 7.74 8.15 5.60
C ASP A 43 7.53 7.70 4.14
N ALA A 44 6.46 8.17 3.51
CA ALA A 44 6.18 8.00 2.09
C ALA A 44 6.19 9.34 1.34
N GLY A 45 6.94 9.38 0.23
CA GLY A 45 7.00 10.54 -0.68
C GLY A 45 5.73 10.73 -1.51
N ASP A 46 5.84 11.60 -2.52
CA ASP A 46 4.70 12.01 -3.34
C ASP A 46 3.96 10.89 -4.08
N ALA A 47 2.67 11.09 -4.31
CA ALA A 47 1.81 10.23 -5.12
C ALA A 47 1.79 8.75 -4.69
N LEU A 48 1.71 8.48 -3.39
CA LEU A 48 1.60 7.12 -2.86
C LEU A 48 0.35 6.42 -3.42
N GLY A 49 0.53 5.23 -3.97
CA GLY A 49 -0.57 4.41 -4.47
C GLY A 49 -1.27 5.01 -5.70
N ASP A 50 -0.57 5.74 -6.56
CA ASP A 50 -1.19 6.25 -7.77
C ASP A 50 -1.74 5.10 -8.65
N SER A 51 -3.01 5.21 -9.06
CA SER A 51 -3.75 4.17 -9.78
C SER A 51 -3.80 2.82 -9.05
N LEU A 52 -4.07 2.85 -7.74
CA LEU A 52 -4.15 1.66 -6.88
C LEU A 52 -5.38 0.79 -7.18
N TYR A 53 -5.20 -0.53 -7.18
CA TYR A 53 -6.29 -1.51 -7.19
C TYR A 53 -6.47 -2.16 -5.80
N GLU A 54 -6.34 -3.48 -5.66
CA GLU A 54 -6.66 -4.20 -4.41
C GLU A 54 -5.48 -4.33 -3.43
N ALA A 55 -4.35 -3.67 -3.70
CA ALA A 55 -3.21 -3.66 -2.79
C ALA A 55 -3.50 -2.90 -1.49
N ARG A 56 -2.92 -3.38 -0.38
CA ARG A 56 -3.03 -2.76 0.95
C ARG A 56 -1.72 -2.07 1.29
N LEU A 57 -1.77 -0.79 1.62
CA LEU A 57 -0.57 -0.03 1.99
C LEU A 57 -0.67 0.36 3.47
N PHE A 58 0.42 0.24 4.20
CA PHE A 58 0.54 0.61 5.60
C PHE A 58 1.74 1.53 5.77
N VAL A 59 1.53 2.74 6.32
CA VAL A 59 2.60 3.72 6.55
C VAL A 59 2.56 4.15 8.01
N ARG A 60 3.70 4.04 8.71
CA ARG A 60 3.87 4.49 10.10
C ARG A 60 4.12 5.98 10.20
N GLY A 61 4.96 6.50 9.31
CA GLY A 61 5.29 7.91 9.24
C GLY A 61 4.23 8.74 8.53
N SER A 62 4.68 9.85 7.97
CA SER A 62 3.86 10.75 7.17
C SER A 62 3.76 10.28 5.72
N VAL A 63 2.65 10.64 5.06
CA VAL A 63 2.48 10.51 3.61
C VAL A 63 2.39 11.90 3.02
N GLN A 64 3.31 12.24 2.12
CA GLN A 64 3.40 13.58 1.55
C GLN A 64 2.18 13.91 0.67
N SER A 65 1.81 13.00 -0.24
CA SER A 65 0.60 13.12 -1.06
C SER A 65 0.13 11.76 -1.54
N LEU A 66 -1.18 11.61 -1.74
CA LEU A 66 -1.78 10.41 -2.30
C LEU A 66 -1.88 10.53 -3.82
N GLY A 67 -1.68 9.41 -4.50
CA GLY A 67 -1.91 9.28 -5.93
C GLY A 67 -3.39 9.15 -6.29
N ALA A 68 -3.69 9.09 -7.60
CA ALA A 68 -5.06 8.94 -8.05
C ALA A 68 -5.65 7.61 -7.55
N ASP A 69 -6.91 7.66 -7.12
CA ASP A 69 -7.64 6.49 -6.60
C ASP A 69 -7.03 5.85 -5.34
N CYS A 70 -6.14 6.53 -4.63
CA CYS A 70 -5.68 6.11 -3.29
C CYS A 70 -6.32 6.98 -2.21
N VAL A 71 -6.84 6.35 -1.16
CA VAL A 71 -7.40 7.03 0.01
C VAL A 71 -6.94 6.36 1.29
N GLU A 72 -6.89 7.13 2.37
CA GLU A 72 -6.82 6.56 3.72
C GLU A 72 -8.07 5.69 3.97
N LYS A 73 -7.89 4.57 4.66
CA LYS A 73 -8.94 3.59 4.95
C LYS A 73 -8.93 3.24 6.42
N ASP A 74 -10.08 2.82 6.93
CA ASP A 74 -10.19 2.36 8.31
C ASP A 74 -9.26 1.18 8.60
N MET A 75 -8.64 1.25 9.78
CA MET A 75 -7.86 0.18 10.37
C MET A 75 -8.80 -0.72 11.18
N ARG A 76 -8.92 -1.99 10.78
CA ARG A 76 -9.83 -2.98 11.38
C ARG A 76 -9.00 -4.11 12.01
N PRO A 77 -9.55 -4.92 12.94
CA PRO A 77 -8.80 -5.96 13.63
C PRO A 77 -8.03 -6.91 12.69
N GLU A 78 -8.62 -7.30 11.56
CA GLU A 78 -7.96 -8.17 10.58
C GLU A 78 -6.77 -7.50 9.87
N HIS A 79 -6.77 -6.17 9.76
CA HIS A 79 -5.63 -5.43 9.22
C HIS A 79 -4.49 -5.36 10.24
N ILE A 80 -4.83 -5.22 11.52
CA ILE A 80 -3.86 -5.24 12.63
C ILE A 80 -3.17 -6.60 12.69
N GLU A 81 -3.94 -7.68 12.58
CA GLU A 81 -3.40 -9.04 12.61
C GLU A 81 -2.51 -9.34 11.40
N LEU A 82 -2.94 -8.96 10.19
CA LEU A 82 -2.10 -9.05 8.99
C LEU A 82 -0.78 -8.30 9.16
N LEU A 83 -0.86 -7.05 9.61
CA LEU A 83 0.31 -6.20 9.76
C LEU A 83 1.25 -6.74 10.85
N ARG A 84 0.72 -7.32 11.94
CA ARG A 84 1.51 -7.98 12.97
C ARG A 84 2.38 -9.09 12.39
N GLY A 85 1.78 -10.00 11.61
CA GLY A 85 2.52 -11.10 10.98
C GLY A 85 3.57 -10.62 9.98
N LEU A 86 3.27 -9.56 9.22
CA LEU A 86 4.24 -8.97 8.27
C LEU A 86 5.40 -8.28 8.97
N LEU A 87 5.16 -7.58 10.08
CA LEU A 87 6.21 -6.93 10.87
C LEU A 87 7.12 -7.97 11.54
N GLU A 88 6.54 -9.05 12.08
CA GLU A 88 7.29 -10.18 12.63
C GLU A 88 8.16 -10.86 11.57
N ALA A 89 7.59 -11.22 10.42
CA ALA A 89 8.34 -11.80 9.29
C ALA A 89 9.39 -10.84 8.71
N GLY A 90 9.15 -9.52 8.83
CA GLY A 90 10.08 -8.48 8.43
C GLY A 90 11.15 -8.15 9.49
N GLU A 91 11.04 -8.74 10.68
CA GLU A 91 11.81 -8.39 11.89
C GLU A 91 11.83 -6.85 12.12
N CYS A 92 10.68 -6.18 11.98
CA CYS A 92 10.49 -4.75 12.33
C CYS A 92 9.78 -4.70 13.69
N ASP A 93 10.41 -4.08 14.70
CA ASP A 93 9.86 -3.96 16.07
C ASP A 93 8.72 -2.92 16.21
N ALA A 94 8.26 -2.36 15.08
CA ALA A 94 7.14 -1.43 15.06
C ALA A 94 5.84 -2.13 15.48
N LYS A 95 4.90 -1.35 16.01
CA LYS A 95 3.61 -1.85 16.44
C LYS A 95 2.57 -1.59 15.35
N PRO A 96 1.72 -2.55 14.98
CA PRO A 96 0.69 -2.37 13.95
C PRO A 96 -0.21 -1.15 14.19
N GLU A 97 -0.45 -0.80 15.45
CA GLU A 97 -1.31 0.31 15.88
C GLU A 97 -0.70 1.69 15.59
N GLU A 98 0.59 1.76 15.23
CA GLU A 98 1.27 2.99 14.82
C GLU A 98 1.07 3.32 13.33
N PHE A 99 0.41 2.46 12.56
CA PHE A 99 0.29 2.60 11.11
C PHE A 99 -1.08 3.11 10.69
N LYS A 100 -1.08 3.93 9.66
CA LYS A 100 -2.26 4.25 8.86
C LYS A 100 -2.37 3.30 7.69
N ARG A 101 -3.59 3.02 7.25
CA ARG A 101 -3.87 2.16 6.10
C ARG A 101 -4.34 2.98 4.92
N TYR A 102 -3.85 2.63 3.74
CA TYR A 102 -4.28 3.18 2.47
C TYR A 102 -4.69 2.06 1.52
N GLY A 103 -5.59 2.37 0.59
CA GLY A 103 -6.16 1.42 -0.36
C GLY A 103 -6.94 2.12 -1.45
N SER A 104 -7.35 1.38 -2.49
CA SER A 104 -8.07 1.96 -3.61
C SER A 104 -9.39 2.61 -3.19
N ALA A 105 -9.70 3.77 -3.75
CA ALA A 105 -11.02 4.39 -3.66
C ALA A 105 -12.04 3.71 -4.58
N ARG A 106 -11.59 2.78 -5.45
CA ARG A 106 -12.36 2.01 -6.43
C ARG A 106 -13.09 2.88 -7.44
N LYS A 107 -12.52 4.03 -7.80
CA LYS A 107 -13.08 4.96 -8.78
C LYS A 107 -12.59 4.70 -10.21
N LEU A 108 -11.43 4.04 -10.38
CA LEU A 108 -10.88 3.73 -11.70
C LEU A 108 -11.38 2.38 -12.26
N TYR A 109 -12.32 1.74 -11.57
CA TYR A 109 -12.94 0.50 -11.99
C TYR A 109 -14.02 0.86 -13.02
N ASN A 110 -13.60 1.14 -14.26
CA ASN A 110 -14.51 1.37 -15.37
C ASN A 110 -15.05 0.01 -15.84
N PHE A 111 -15.99 -0.56 -15.08
CA PHE A 111 -16.77 -1.72 -15.49
C PHE A 111 -18.13 -1.19 -15.96
N ASP A 112 -18.24 -0.87 -17.24
CA ASP A 112 -19.55 -0.60 -17.86
C ASP A 112 -20.31 -1.93 -17.94
N ILE A 113 -21.32 -2.09 -17.07
CA ILE A 113 -22.21 -3.26 -17.02
C ILE A 113 -22.92 -3.47 -18.37
N ASP A 114 -23.02 -2.43 -19.20
CA ASP A 114 -23.65 -2.48 -20.52
C ASP A 114 -22.90 -3.35 -21.54
N ASN A 115 -21.64 -3.73 -21.30
CA ASN A 115 -20.89 -4.66 -22.15
C ASN A 115 -20.95 -6.13 -21.66
N ALA A 116 -21.75 -6.42 -20.63
CA ALA A 116 -21.84 -7.77 -20.07
C ALA A 116 -22.61 -8.79 -20.95
N GLY A 117 -23.23 -8.33 -22.04
CA GLY A 117 -23.97 -9.15 -22.99
C GLY A 117 -23.20 -9.52 -24.27
N ASP A 118 -21.97 -9.03 -24.47
CA ASP A 118 -21.23 -9.18 -25.72
C ASP A 118 -20.11 -10.24 -25.66
N TYR A 119 -20.24 -11.25 -24.80
CA TYR A 119 -19.38 -12.44 -24.79
C TYR A 119 -20.17 -13.75 -24.84
#